data_AF-A0A352BAY6-F1
#
_entry.id   AF-A0A352BAY6-F1
#
_cell.length_a   1.000
_cell.length_b   1.000
_cell.length_c   1.000
_cell.angle_alpha   90.00
_cell.angle_beta   90.00
_cell.angle_gamma   90.00
#
_symmetry.space_group_name_H-M   'P 1'
#
loop_
_entity.id
_entity.type
_entity.pdbx_description
1 polymer ?
#
loop_
_entity_poly.entity_id
_entity_poly.type
_entity_poly.pdbx_seq_one_letter_code
_entity_poly.pdbx_strand_id
1 'polypeptide(L)'
;MSMPNFSGNMGVLGDLTFTPNINADAYFAGQIDFSDKVIVRTDFSVQTTSIQNLLSSPTSVNAKFSIQEISGTVTFGSNTLRHFISAFLGEFEPSGSDVFLQRQFGIKPLNPTLMTSWNGVNGTSAYPFYGLGASYAIHAGQNFAGAFYLSHSADLVAATNSLDSNLRFAFVSHNLELDATAGVCLAYNTSSSIFALDNVGFHASVTLLAGDRNLFSVFFQGGMGNLSGTSINAGTFTDSVYFFLEPRFVAWGWHFSAAAFSLPFSTIDRMTFLTYPSELAGSSTANKSSVGFNLNAYTNHVKLGSTHATGGAHLTFSIPGANIITVAGKIGAGTAVPQFTITPYFSLNIFGGTLSTALSLNVTELAKQGGGAIHLMLGLRSQL
;
A
#
# COMPACT_ATOMS: atom_id res chain seq x y z
N MET A 1 28.10 25.35 -5.21
CA MET A 1 27.03 24.35 -5.40
C MET A 1 27.18 23.33 -4.30
N SER A 2 26.16 23.13 -3.46
CA SER A 2 26.09 21.95 -2.58
C SER A 2 26.01 20.70 -3.44
N MET A 3 26.70 19.63 -3.03
CA MET A 3 26.57 18.34 -3.69
C MET A 3 25.12 17.82 -3.55
N PRO A 4 24.58 17.14 -4.56
CA PRO A 4 23.30 16.47 -4.43
C PRO A 4 23.38 15.38 -3.36
N ASN A 5 22.35 15.30 -2.53
CA ASN A 5 22.22 14.22 -1.55
C ASN A 5 21.39 13.10 -2.16
N PHE A 6 21.87 11.87 -2.05
CA PHE A 6 21.13 10.68 -2.46
C PHE A 6 20.66 9.94 -1.22
N SER A 7 19.45 9.39 -1.27
CA SER A 7 18.96 8.40 -0.33
C SER A 7 18.10 7.39 -1.06
N GLY A 8 18.19 6.11 -0.70
CA GLY A 8 17.36 5.10 -1.33
C GLY A 8 17.25 3.81 -0.57
N ASN A 9 16.45 2.90 -1.11
CA ASN A 9 16.34 1.52 -0.69
C ASN A 9 16.27 0.61 -1.91
N MET A 10 16.90 -0.55 -1.81
CA MET A 10 16.69 -1.64 -2.75
C MET A 10 16.40 -2.92 -2.00
N GLY A 11 15.72 -3.87 -2.63
CA GLY A 11 15.54 -5.17 -2.01
C GLY A 11 15.08 -6.25 -2.96
N VAL A 12 15.18 -7.48 -2.47
CA VAL A 12 14.78 -8.71 -3.17
C VAL A 12 13.97 -9.57 -2.22
N LEU A 13 12.86 -10.13 -2.70
CA LEU A 13 11.99 -11.07 -2.01
C LEU A 13 11.92 -12.35 -2.82
N GLY A 14 12.16 -13.47 -2.15
CA GLY A 14 11.75 -14.80 -2.60
C GLY A 14 10.46 -15.21 -1.93
N ASP A 15 9.53 -15.73 -2.71
CA ASP A 15 8.26 -16.31 -2.29
C ASP A 15 8.23 -17.79 -2.69
N LEU A 16 7.98 -18.65 -1.70
CA LEU A 16 7.98 -20.09 -1.82
C LEU A 16 6.62 -20.65 -1.38
N THR A 17 5.94 -21.35 -2.30
CA THR A 17 4.74 -22.13 -2.02
C THR A 17 5.03 -23.63 -2.10
N PHE A 18 4.38 -24.45 -1.25
CA PHE A 18 4.59 -25.91 -1.20
C PHE A 18 3.97 -26.70 -2.37
N THR A 19 3.31 -26.02 -3.30
CA THR A 19 3.14 -26.43 -4.70
C THR A 19 4.23 -25.69 -5.45
N PRO A 20 5.25 -26.34 -6.05
CA PRO A 20 6.58 -25.76 -6.13
C PRO A 20 6.65 -24.64 -7.17
N ASN A 21 6.20 -23.46 -6.80
CA ASN A 21 6.36 -22.23 -7.52
C ASN A 21 7.23 -21.32 -6.66
N ILE A 22 8.36 -20.91 -7.22
CA ILE A 22 9.29 -20.00 -6.59
C ILE A 22 9.21 -18.71 -7.37
N ASN A 23 8.78 -17.62 -6.74
CA ASN A 23 8.77 -16.29 -7.34
C ASN A 23 9.88 -15.45 -6.70
N ALA A 24 10.47 -14.57 -7.50
CA ALA A 24 11.41 -13.59 -7.04
C ALA A 24 10.98 -12.20 -7.50
N ASP A 25 10.87 -11.30 -6.53
CA ASP A 25 10.53 -9.90 -6.72
C ASP A 25 11.72 -9.04 -6.32
N ALA A 26 12.12 -8.10 -7.16
CA ALA A 26 13.13 -7.10 -6.85
C ALA A 26 12.52 -5.71 -6.95
N TYR A 27 12.95 -4.80 -6.09
CA TYR A 27 12.54 -3.40 -6.17
C TYR A 27 13.70 -2.45 -5.87
N PHE A 28 13.56 -1.23 -6.39
CA PHE A 28 14.46 -0.13 -6.15
C PHE A 28 13.64 1.15 -5.97
N ALA A 29 13.88 1.89 -4.90
CA ALA A 29 13.32 3.22 -4.69
C ALA A 29 14.43 4.18 -4.26
N GLY A 30 14.45 5.39 -4.81
CA GLY A 30 15.50 6.37 -4.56
C GLY A 30 15.02 7.81 -4.68
N GLN A 31 15.74 8.70 -3.99
CA GLN A 31 15.55 10.14 -3.99
C GLN A 31 16.91 10.84 -4.18
N ILE A 32 16.93 11.86 -5.03
CA ILE A 32 18.06 12.77 -5.22
C ILE A 32 17.59 14.18 -4.90
N ASP A 33 18.24 14.82 -3.92
CA ASP A 33 17.95 16.18 -3.48
C ASP A 33 19.04 17.14 -3.95
N PHE A 34 18.66 18.08 -4.82
CA PHE A 34 19.53 19.15 -5.29
C PHE A 34 19.29 20.41 -4.45
N SER A 35 20.06 20.54 -3.37
CA SER A 35 20.07 21.74 -2.50
C SER A 35 18.68 22.10 -1.95
N ASP A 36 17.88 21.09 -1.62
CA ASP A 36 16.50 21.16 -1.10
C ASP A 36 15.48 21.86 -2.00
N LYS A 37 15.90 22.38 -3.16
CA LYS A 37 15.07 23.14 -4.11
C LYS A 37 14.49 22.28 -5.22
N VAL A 38 15.20 21.23 -5.60
CA VAL A 38 14.74 20.27 -6.61
C VAL A 38 14.93 18.88 -6.04
N ILE A 39 13.85 18.12 -6.00
CA ILE A 39 13.83 16.75 -5.51
C ILE A 39 13.40 15.86 -6.66
N VAL A 40 14.16 14.81 -6.94
CA VAL A 40 13.81 13.81 -7.95
C VAL A 40 13.63 12.47 -7.24
N ARG A 41 12.52 11.77 -7.52
CA ARG A 41 12.22 10.45 -6.97
C ARG A 41 11.96 9.44 -8.06
N THR A 42 12.40 8.21 -7.81
CA THR A 42 12.19 7.07 -8.71
C THR A 42 11.90 5.81 -7.90
N ASP A 43 10.91 5.03 -8.31
CA ASP A 43 10.54 3.75 -7.73
C ASP A 43 10.20 2.76 -8.85
N PHE A 44 10.84 1.60 -8.83
CA PHE A 44 10.75 0.54 -9.83
C PHE A 44 10.65 -0.83 -9.16
N SER A 45 9.94 -1.75 -9.80
CA SER A 45 9.85 -3.14 -9.38
C SER A 45 9.95 -4.10 -10.57
N VAL A 46 10.49 -5.29 -10.31
CA VAL A 46 10.60 -6.40 -11.24
C VAL A 46 10.03 -7.63 -10.56
N GLN A 47 9.04 -8.27 -11.17
CA GLN A 47 8.40 -9.47 -10.62
C GLN A 47 8.54 -10.63 -11.59
N THR A 48 8.88 -11.81 -11.09
CA THR A 48 9.01 -13.04 -11.89
C THR A 48 7.87 -14.01 -11.63
N THR A 49 7.38 -14.70 -12.67
CA THR A 49 6.22 -15.60 -12.53
C THR A 49 6.55 -17.00 -12.01
N SER A 50 7.80 -17.45 -12.23
CA SER A 50 8.38 -18.67 -11.66
C SER A 50 9.86 -18.75 -12.03
N ILE A 51 10.75 -18.97 -11.06
CA ILE A 51 12.19 -19.19 -11.28
C ILE A 51 12.60 -20.66 -11.17
N GLN A 52 11.64 -21.58 -11.03
CA GLN A 52 11.92 -23.00 -10.83
C GLN A 52 12.75 -23.63 -11.97
N ASN A 53 12.60 -23.11 -13.19
CA ASN A 53 13.33 -23.55 -14.38
C ASN A 53 14.50 -22.63 -14.77
N LEU A 54 14.93 -21.71 -13.90
CA LEU A 54 15.99 -20.74 -14.24
C LEU A 54 17.29 -21.44 -14.67
N LEU A 55 17.62 -22.58 -14.06
CA LEU A 55 18.82 -23.35 -14.37
C LEU A 55 18.66 -24.26 -15.61
N SER A 56 17.43 -24.67 -15.95
CA SER A 56 17.15 -25.60 -17.04
C SER A 56 16.72 -24.91 -18.34
N SER A 57 16.14 -23.71 -18.27
CA SER A 57 15.71 -22.90 -19.41
C SER A 57 15.73 -21.40 -19.04
N PRO A 58 16.91 -20.77 -19.00
CA PRO A 58 17.08 -19.39 -18.55
C PRO A 58 16.28 -18.38 -19.39
N THR A 59 16.03 -18.69 -20.66
CA THR A 59 15.32 -17.84 -21.61
C THR A 59 13.79 -17.90 -21.48
N SER A 60 13.25 -18.77 -20.63
CA SER A 60 11.80 -18.97 -20.47
C SER A 60 11.21 -18.31 -19.22
N VAL A 61 12.00 -17.55 -18.46
CA VAL A 61 11.53 -16.84 -17.26
C VAL A 61 10.89 -15.52 -17.68
N ASN A 62 9.56 -15.44 -17.53
CA ASN A 62 8.84 -14.19 -17.74
C ASN A 62 9.03 -13.26 -16.53
N ALA A 63 9.45 -12.03 -16.79
CA ALA A 63 9.55 -10.97 -15.81
C ALA A 63 8.69 -9.77 -16.22
N LYS A 64 7.99 -9.17 -15.26
CA LYS A 64 7.24 -7.93 -15.43
C LYS A 64 8.03 -6.80 -14.78
N PHE A 65 8.46 -5.83 -15.59
CA PHE A 65 8.99 -4.57 -15.10
C PHE A 65 7.83 -3.58 -14.90
N SER A 66 7.78 -2.94 -13.74
CA SER A 66 6.79 -1.93 -13.40
C SER A 66 7.49 -0.70 -12.85
N ILE A 67 7.21 0.44 -13.48
CA ILE A 67 7.52 1.76 -12.93
C ILE A 67 6.45 2.03 -11.89
N GLN A 68 6.84 2.33 -10.65
CA GLN A 68 5.92 2.66 -9.57
C GLN A 68 5.79 4.18 -9.43
N GLU A 69 6.90 4.92 -9.45
CA GLU A 69 6.91 6.38 -9.45
C GLU A 69 8.14 6.92 -10.19
N ILE A 70 7.95 7.96 -10.98
CA ILE A 70 9.00 8.92 -11.36
C ILE A 70 8.43 10.30 -11.10
N SER A 71 9.06 11.09 -10.23
CA SER A 71 8.58 12.44 -9.93
C SER A 71 9.71 13.44 -9.77
N GLY A 72 9.42 14.69 -10.13
CA GLY A 72 10.29 15.83 -9.90
C GLY A 72 9.51 16.92 -9.19
N THR A 73 10.04 17.41 -8.07
CA THR A 73 9.44 18.46 -7.24
C THR A 73 10.37 19.66 -7.16
N VAL A 74 9.86 20.84 -7.46
CA VAL A 74 10.53 22.12 -7.21
C VAL A 74 9.93 22.74 -5.94
N THR A 75 10.79 23.21 -5.04
CA THR A 75 10.39 23.85 -3.79
C THR A 75 10.83 25.31 -3.74
N PHE A 76 9.99 26.16 -3.17
CA PHE A 76 10.33 27.55 -2.89
C PHE A 76 9.53 28.08 -1.70
N GLY A 77 10.09 29.06 -1.00
CA GLY A 77 9.46 29.68 0.16
C GLY A 77 8.84 31.04 -0.15
N SER A 78 7.72 31.35 0.50
CA SER A 78 7.12 32.67 0.55
C SER A 78 6.65 32.95 1.98
N ASN A 79 7.36 33.82 2.71
CA ASN A 79 7.11 34.08 4.13
C ASN A 79 7.08 32.80 4.98
N THR A 80 5.95 32.50 5.63
CA THR A 80 5.70 31.31 6.46
C THR A 80 5.19 30.10 5.67
N LEU A 81 5.12 30.21 4.34
CA LEU A 81 4.62 29.19 3.43
C LEU A 81 5.77 28.57 2.65
N ARG A 82 5.74 27.25 2.50
CA ARG A 82 6.57 26.51 1.55
C ARG A 82 5.70 25.94 0.45
N HIS A 83 6.13 26.12 -0.77
CA HIS A 83 5.43 25.70 -1.98
C HIS A 83 6.18 24.55 -2.63
N PHE A 84 5.43 23.58 -3.15
CA PHE A 84 5.94 22.40 -3.83
C PHE A 84 5.18 22.25 -5.14
N ILE A 85 5.87 22.35 -6.27
CA ILE A 85 5.31 22.07 -7.59
C ILE A 85 5.92 20.76 -8.06
N SER A 86 5.10 19.75 -8.35
CA SER A 86 5.59 18.46 -8.81
C SER A 86 5.01 18.08 -10.16
N ALA A 87 5.81 17.38 -10.96
CA ALA A 87 5.36 16.60 -12.10
C ALA A 87 5.69 15.13 -11.83
N PHE A 88 4.80 14.22 -12.21
CA PHE A 88 4.94 12.80 -11.89
C PHE A 88 4.37 11.86 -12.95
N LEU A 89 4.90 10.64 -12.95
CA LEU A 89 4.41 9.46 -13.64
C LEU A 89 4.36 8.31 -12.64
N GLY A 90 3.20 7.69 -12.47
CA GLY A 90 2.97 6.55 -11.58
C GLY A 90 2.12 6.87 -10.36
N GLU A 91 2.30 6.13 -9.28
CA GLU A 91 1.57 6.25 -8.01
C GLU A 91 2.17 7.36 -7.13
N PHE A 92 1.99 8.62 -7.54
CA PHE A 92 2.49 9.77 -6.79
C PHE A 92 1.60 10.08 -5.57
N GLU A 93 2.14 9.91 -4.37
CA GLU A 93 1.46 10.22 -3.10
C GLU A 93 0.04 9.61 -3.04
N PRO A 94 -0.11 8.28 -3.13
CA PRO A 94 -1.42 7.67 -3.31
C PRO A 94 -2.37 8.04 -2.17
N SER A 95 -3.66 8.17 -2.50
CA SER A 95 -4.73 8.39 -1.53
C SER A 95 -4.83 7.20 -0.58
N GLY A 96 -5.16 7.41 0.69
CA GLY A 96 -5.07 6.31 1.66
C GLY A 96 -3.63 5.79 1.81
N SER A 97 -2.64 6.67 1.84
CA SER A 97 -1.28 6.40 2.30
C SER A 97 -0.79 7.58 3.12
N ASP A 98 0.24 7.37 3.91
CA ASP A 98 0.89 8.40 4.72
C ASP A 98 2.04 9.11 3.98
N VAL A 99 2.24 8.82 2.70
CA VAL A 99 3.37 9.34 1.90
C VAL A 99 3.37 10.87 1.84
N PHE A 100 2.20 11.50 1.69
CA PHE A 100 2.10 12.96 1.69
C PHE A 100 2.48 13.55 3.05
N LEU A 101 2.02 12.96 4.16
CA LEU A 101 2.44 13.37 5.50
C LEU A 101 3.95 13.25 5.68
N GLN A 102 4.54 12.13 5.27
CA GLN A 102 5.99 11.91 5.32
C GLN A 102 6.75 12.98 4.52
N ARG A 103 6.29 13.28 3.29
CA ARG A 103 6.96 14.25 2.40
C ARG A 103 6.83 15.70 2.87
N GLN A 104 5.67 16.09 3.41
CA GLN A 104 5.43 17.48 3.83
C GLN A 104 5.94 17.80 5.23
N PHE A 105 5.86 16.84 6.16
CA PHE A 105 6.18 17.05 7.57
C PHE A 105 7.41 16.27 8.07
N GLY A 106 7.96 15.36 7.27
CA GLY A 106 9.11 14.53 7.69
C GLY A 106 8.79 13.56 8.82
N ILE A 107 7.51 13.21 8.99
CA ILE A 107 7.09 12.26 10.02
C ILE A 107 7.55 10.84 9.68
N LYS A 108 7.70 10.00 10.71
CA LYS A 108 7.94 8.57 10.50
C LYS A 108 6.71 7.91 9.88
N PRO A 109 6.88 6.85 9.07
CA PRO A 109 5.76 6.10 8.54
C PRO A 109 4.75 5.69 9.64
N LEU A 110 3.47 5.81 9.31
CA LEU A 110 2.31 5.43 10.10
C LEU A 110 1.91 3.97 9.92
N ASN A 111 2.39 3.36 8.84
CA ASN A 111 1.82 2.14 8.28
C ASN A 111 1.68 1.00 9.30
N PRO A 112 0.49 0.39 9.39
CA PRO A 112 0.27 -0.86 10.12
C PRO A 112 1.22 -1.94 9.64
N THR A 113 1.69 -2.79 10.57
CA THR A 113 2.56 -3.91 10.20
C THR A 113 1.85 -4.83 9.20
N LEU A 114 0.54 -5.08 9.36
CA LEU A 114 -0.23 -5.90 8.43
C LEU A 114 -0.25 -5.33 7.00
N MET A 115 -0.29 -4.00 6.85
CA MET A 115 -0.31 -3.31 5.55
C MET A 115 1.09 -3.09 4.96
N THR A 116 2.10 -3.78 5.47
CA THR A 116 3.47 -3.69 4.95
C THR A 116 3.54 -4.25 3.54
N SER A 117 4.03 -3.43 2.61
CA SER A 117 4.35 -3.83 1.23
C SER A 117 5.83 -4.19 1.12
N TRP A 118 6.13 -5.21 0.30
CA TRP A 118 7.51 -5.47 -0.10
C TRP A 118 8.04 -4.41 -1.07
N ASN A 119 7.18 -3.90 -1.95
CA ASN A 119 7.51 -2.90 -2.96
C ASN A 119 7.37 -1.48 -2.40
N GLY A 120 8.30 -0.60 -2.78
CA GLY A 120 8.22 0.85 -2.60
C GLY A 120 8.54 1.41 -1.20
N VAL A 121 8.27 2.71 -1.01
CA VAL A 121 8.84 3.55 0.06
C VAL A 121 8.11 3.42 1.42
N ASN A 122 6.91 2.83 1.49
CA ASN A 122 6.32 2.07 2.63
C ASN A 122 4.78 2.08 2.58
N GLY A 123 4.18 0.94 2.93
CA GLY A 123 2.73 0.73 3.11
C GLY A 123 1.97 0.51 1.80
N THR A 124 1.02 -0.44 1.80
CA THR A 124 0.06 -0.53 0.69
C THR A 124 -0.97 0.59 0.82
N SER A 125 -1.25 1.28 -0.28
CA SER A 125 -2.42 2.15 -0.34
C SER A 125 -3.66 1.30 -0.59
N ALA A 126 -4.73 1.59 0.15
CA ALA A 126 -6.03 1.00 -0.09
C ALA A 126 -6.66 1.43 -1.44
N TYR A 127 -6.18 2.53 -2.02
CA TYR A 127 -6.66 3.04 -3.30
C TYR A 127 -5.54 3.77 -4.06
N PRO A 128 -4.60 3.02 -4.67
CA PRO A 128 -3.53 3.62 -5.44
C PRO A 128 -4.07 4.16 -6.77
N PHE A 129 -3.69 5.39 -7.11
CA PHE A 129 -3.97 5.97 -8.42
C PHE A 129 -2.68 6.05 -9.22
N TYR A 130 -2.66 5.46 -10.41
CA TYR A 130 -1.52 5.48 -11.32
C TYR A 130 -1.80 6.41 -12.50
N GLY A 131 -0.94 7.41 -12.75
CA GLY A 131 -1.11 8.28 -13.90
C GLY A 131 0.05 9.23 -14.15
N LEU A 132 -0.08 10.04 -15.21
CA LEU A 132 0.82 11.16 -15.50
C LEU A 132 0.13 12.44 -15.02
N GLY A 133 0.82 13.28 -14.24
CA GLY A 133 0.18 14.48 -13.72
C GLY A 133 1.12 15.52 -13.16
N ALA A 134 0.50 16.55 -12.60
CA ALA A 134 1.15 17.60 -11.86
C ALA A 134 0.42 17.85 -10.55
N SER A 135 1.15 18.32 -9.55
CA SER A 135 0.59 18.72 -8.26
C SER A 135 1.17 20.03 -7.78
N TYR A 136 0.38 20.72 -6.97
CA TYR A 136 0.81 21.89 -6.23
C TYR A 136 0.42 21.71 -4.76
N ALA A 137 1.42 21.68 -3.88
CA ALA A 137 1.22 21.62 -2.44
C ALA A 137 1.73 22.90 -1.77
N ILE A 138 1.05 23.28 -0.70
CA ILE A 138 1.45 24.37 0.18
C ILE A 138 1.51 23.84 1.61
N HIS A 139 2.65 24.06 2.26
CA HIS A 139 2.85 23.79 3.68
C HIS A 139 2.85 25.13 4.41
N ALA A 140 1.88 25.32 5.30
CA ALA A 140 1.73 26.52 6.11
C ALA A 140 2.08 26.25 7.58
N GLY A 141 3.07 26.97 8.10
CA GLY A 141 3.50 26.81 9.49
C GLY A 141 4.21 25.48 9.74
N GLN A 142 3.94 24.85 10.90
CA GLN A 142 4.56 23.57 11.29
C GLN A 142 3.64 22.36 11.10
N ASN A 143 2.34 22.59 10.98
CA ASN A 143 1.33 21.56 11.24
C ASN A 143 0.31 21.38 10.11
N PHE A 144 0.31 22.24 9.09
CA PHE A 144 -0.74 22.22 8.05
C PHE A 144 -0.15 22.13 6.65
N ALA A 145 -0.73 21.28 5.81
CA ALA A 145 -0.46 21.25 4.39
C ALA A 145 -1.74 21.05 3.59
N GLY A 146 -1.82 21.65 2.41
CA GLY A 146 -2.88 21.42 1.44
C GLY A 146 -2.27 21.17 0.08
N ALA A 147 -2.93 20.36 -0.74
CA ALA A 147 -2.46 20.10 -2.10
C ALA A 147 -3.60 19.95 -3.09
N PHE A 148 -3.29 20.28 -4.34
CA PHE A 148 -4.13 20.04 -5.50
C PHE A 148 -3.37 19.19 -6.51
N TYR A 149 -4.03 18.21 -7.10
CA TYR A 149 -3.46 17.31 -8.09
C TYR A 149 -4.36 17.30 -9.32
N LEU A 150 -3.71 17.31 -10.48
CA LEU A 150 -4.34 17.05 -11.77
C LEU A 150 -3.56 15.95 -12.47
N SER A 151 -4.23 14.86 -12.82
CA SER A 151 -3.58 13.71 -13.43
C SER A 151 -4.44 13.09 -14.51
N HIS A 152 -3.78 12.50 -15.48
CA HIS A 152 -4.37 11.74 -16.54
C HIS A 152 -3.95 10.28 -16.42
N SER A 153 -4.91 9.36 -16.51
CA SER A 153 -4.61 7.94 -16.63
C SER A 153 -5.33 7.34 -17.84
N ALA A 154 -4.68 6.36 -18.47
CA ALA A 154 -5.20 5.66 -19.63
C ALA A 154 -5.27 4.18 -19.32
N ASP A 155 -6.47 3.60 -19.39
CA ASP A 155 -6.64 2.16 -19.40
C ASP A 155 -6.56 1.67 -20.85
N LEU A 156 -5.41 1.09 -21.19
CA LEU A 156 -5.14 0.57 -22.53
C LEU A 156 -6.00 -0.64 -22.90
N VAL A 157 -6.54 -1.36 -21.90
CA VAL A 157 -7.37 -2.56 -22.12
C VAL A 157 -8.82 -2.15 -22.37
N ALA A 158 -9.33 -1.17 -21.61
CA ALA A 158 -10.68 -0.65 -21.77
C ALA A 158 -10.79 0.49 -22.82
N ALA A 159 -9.66 0.98 -23.36
CA ALA A 159 -9.56 2.15 -24.22
C ALA A 159 -10.23 3.41 -23.61
N THR A 160 -10.28 3.48 -22.28
CA THR A 160 -10.87 4.58 -21.52
C THR A 160 -9.76 5.48 -21.01
N ASN A 161 -9.97 6.78 -21.16
CA ASN A 161 -9.10 7.80 -20.61
C ASN A 161 -9.80 8.43 -19.41
N SER A 162 -9.04 8.78 -18.39
CA SER A 162 -9.56 9.50 -17.24
C SER A 162 -8.73 10.74 -16.95
N LEU A 163 -9.43 11.79 -16.55
CA LEU A 163 -8.84 13.00 -15.97
C LEU A 163 -9.28 13.09 -14.52
N ASP A 164 -8.31 13.14 -13.62
CA ASP A 164 -8.50 13.10 -12.18
C ASP A 164 -8.06 14.41 -11.57
N SER A 165 -8.91 14.95 -10.69
CA SER A 165 -8.69 16.20 -9.97
C SER A 165 -8.90 15.96 -8.49
N ASN A 166 -7.88 16.21 -7.68
CA ASN A 166 -7.89 15.91 -6.25
C ASN A 166 -7.54 17.12 -5.42
N LEU A 167 -8.27 17.30 -4.32
CA LEU A 167 -7.92 18.19 -3.23
C LEU A 167 -7.51 17.36 -2.02
N ARG A 168 -6.42 17.77 -1.38
CA ARG A 168 -5.86 17.11 -0.22
C ARG A 168 -5.60 18.10 0.90
N PHE A 169 -5.83 17.64 2.11
CA PHE A 169 -5.61 18.36 3.34
C PHE A 169 -4.83 17.44 4.28
N ALA A 170 -3.81 17.97 4.95
CA ALA A 170 -3.09 17.24 5.97
C ALA A 170 -2.79 18.12 7.19
N PHE A 171 -2.81 17.48 8.35
CA PHE A 171 -2.53 18.10 9.62
C PHE A 171 -1.69 17.19 10.53
N VAL A 172 -0.65 17.75 11.15
CA VAL A 172 0.21 17.04 12.10
C VAL A 172 0.28 17.84 13.40
N SER A 173 0.09 17.14 14.52
CA SER A 173 0.32 17.64 15.87
C SER A 173 0.85 16.50 16.73
N HIS A 174 1.16 16.77 17.99
CA HIS A 174 1.76 15.79 18.90
C HIS A 174 0.98 14.46 19.01
N ASN A 175 -0.35 14.51 18.99
CA ASN A 175 -1.22 13.36 19.21
C ASN A 175 -2.19 13.10 18.05
N LEU A 176 -2.00 13.77 16.91
CA LEU A 176 -2.90 13.68 15.77
C LEU A 176 -2.14 13.90 14.47
N GLU A 177 -2.18 12.90 13.61
CA GLU A 177 -1.66 12.94 12.25
C GLU A 177 -2.82 12.57 11.32
N LEU A 178 -3.22 13.48 10.45
CA LEU A 178 -4.41 13.37 9.60
C LEU A 178 -4.06 13.73 8.17
N ASP A 179 -4.52 12.91 7.24
CA ASP A 179 -4.45 13.14 5.80
C ASP A 179 -5.80 12.79 5.19
N ALA A 180 -6.40 13.74 4.49
CA ALA A 180 -7.68 13.56 3.83
C ALA A 180 -7.60 14.04 2.38
N THR A 181 -8.09 13.21 1.46
CA THR A 181 -8.14 13.51 0.03
C THR A 181 -9.57 13.31 -0.47
N ALA A 182 -10.04 14.20 -1.33
CA ALA A 182 -11.27 14.02 -2.08
C ALA A 182 -11.08 14.50 -3.52
N GLY A 183 -11.74 13.84 -4.46
CA GLY A 183 -11.56 14.16 -5.86
C GLY A 183 -12.68 13.67 -6.77
N VAL A 184 -12.53 14.06 -8.02
CA VAL A 184 -13.41 13.66 -9.12
C VAL A 184 -12.58 13.05 -10.24
N CYS A 185 -13.12 12.01 -10.85
CA CYS A 185 -12.57 11.32 -12.01
C CYS A 185 -13.52 11.52 -13.20
N LEU A 186 -13.02 12.02 -14.32
CA LEU A 186 -13.79 12.22 -15.54
C LEU A 186 -13.34 11.19 -16.58
N ALA A 187 -14.11 10.13 -16.77
CA ALA A 187 -13.83 9.12 -17.78
C ALA A 187 -14.40 9.54 -19.13
N TYR A 188 -13.60 9.48 -20.20
CA TYR A 188 -13.98 9.86 -21.55
C TYR A 188 -13.37 8.92 -22.59
N ASN A 189 -14.08 8.79 -23.72
CA ASN A 189 -13.64 8.01 -24.85
C ASN A 189 -13.10 8.90 -25.97
N THR A 190 -11.95 8.54 -26.54
CA THR A 190 -11.29 9.28 -27.62
C THR A 190 -11.68 8.78 -29.02
N SER A 191 -12.50 7.74 -29.13
CA SER A 191 -12.93 7.16 -30.42
C SER A 191 -14.03 7.97 -31.13
N SER A 192 -14.58 8.98 -30.47
CA SER A 192 -15.55 9.93 -31.03
C SER A 192 -14.87 11.29 -31.28
N SER A 193 -15.17 11.96 -32.39
CA SER A 193 -14.67 13.30 -32.74
C SER A 193 -15.18 14.44 -31.83
N ILE A 194 -15.95 14.10 -30.79
CA ILE A 194 -16.40 14.98 -29.73
C ILE A 194 -15.95 14.33 -28.41
N PHE A 195 -15.38 15.11 -27.50
CA PHE A 195 -15.11 14.66 -26.12
C PHE A 195 -16.43 14.28 -25.44
N ALA A 196 -16.81 13.02 -25.54
CA ALA A 196 -17.96 12.46 -24.85
C ALA A 196 -17.50 11.99 -23.46
N LEU A 197 -18.08 12.59 -22.43
CA LEU A 197 -17.89 12.17 -21.06
C LEU A 197 -18.74 10.92 -20.82
N ASP A 198 -18.08 9.80 -20.51
CA ASP A 198 -18.74 8.51 -20.28
C ASP A 198 -19.22 8.38 -18.83
N ASN A 199 -18.41 8.84 -17.88
CA ASN A 199 -18.70 8.71 -16.45
C ASN A 199 -18.01 9.82 -15.64
N VAL A 200 -18.68 10.25 -14.57
CA VAL A 200 -18.12 11.08 -13.51
C VAL A 200 -18.02 10.23 -12.26
N GLY A 201 -16.81 9.93 -11.82
CA GLY A 201 -16.52 9.23 -10.58
C GLY A 201 -16.21 10.20 -9.45
N PHE A 202 -16.58 9.83 -8.22
CA PHE A 202 -16.15 10.50 -7.00
C PHE A 202 -15.34 9.55 -6.14
N HIS A 203 -14.32 10.07 -5.48
CA HIS A 203 -13.53 9.31 -4.51
C HIS A 203 -13.10 10.20 -3.36
N ALA A 204 -12.93 9.56 -2.20
CA ALA A 204 -12.46 10.21 -0.99
C ALA A 204 -11.71 9.22 -0.13
N SER A 205 -10.71 9.69 0.61
CA SER A 205 -9.95 8.87 1.54
C SER A 205 -9.53 9.69 2.74
N VAL A 206 -9.33 9.01 3.86
CA VAL A 206 -8.75 9.56 5.07
C VAL A 206 -7.76 8.55 5.65
N THR A 207 -6.62 9.05 6.11
CA THR A 207 -5.64 8.34 6.93
C THR A 207 -5.43 9.14 8.20
N LEU A 208 -5.47 8.47 9.34
CA LEU A 208 -5.50 9.08 10.66
C LEU A 208 -4.66 8.23 11.62
N LEU A 209 -3.79 8.88 12.39
CA LEU A 209 -3.24 8.34 13.62
C LEU A 209 -3.57 9.29 14.77
N ALA A 210 -4.26 8.79 15.78
CA ALA A 210 -4.58 9.53 16.99
C ALA A 210 -3.93 8.87 18.21
N GLY A 211 -3.29 9.66 19.08
CA GLY A 211 -2.64 9.21 20.31
C GLY A 211 -1.11 9.13 20.23
N ASP A 212 -0.49 8.49 21.21
CA ASP A 212 0.96 8.35 21.34
C ASP A 212 1.42 7.01 20.75
N ARG A 213 2.31 7.07 19.76
CA ARG A 213 2.92 5.91 19.10
C ARG A 213 3.63 4.97 20.08
N ASN A 214 4.07 5.46 21.25
CA ASN A 214 4.85 4.70 22.23
C ASN A 214 4.03 4.17 23.40
N LEU A 215 2.73 4.52 23.51
CA LEU A 215 1.87 4.08 24.61
C LEU A 215 0.57 3.50 24.09
N PHE A 216 -0.29 4.35 23.54
CA PHE A 216 -1.57 3.97 22.97
C PHE A 216 -1.88 4.90 21.80
N SER A 217 -2.15 4.32 20.64
CA SER A 217 -2.58 5.05 19.46
C SER A 217 -3.62 4.26 18.67
N VAL A 218 -4.42 4.94 17.88
CA VAL A 218 -5.39 4.34 16.97
C VAL A 218 -5.05 4.80 15.56
N PHE A 219 -4.72 3.84 14.71
CA PHE A 219 -4.59 4.07 13.28
C PHE A 219 -5.92 3.78 12.60
N PHE A 220 -6.35 4.68 11.73
CA PHE A 220 -7.51 4.50 10.89
C PHE A 220 -7.19 4.91 9.46
N GLN A 221 -7.63 4.09 8.52
CA GLN A 221 -7.63 4.43 7.11
C GLN A 221 -8.96 4.01 6.52
N GLY A 222 -9.56 4.84 5.69
CA GLY A 222 -10.83 4.48 5.06
C GLY A 222 -11.16 5.43 3.92
N GLY A 223 -12.04 4.98 3.05
CA GLY A 223 -12.39 5.76 1.88
C GLY A 223 -13.35 5.06 0.95
N MET A 224 -13.61 5.73 -0.17
CA MET A 224 -14.37 5.22 -1.29
C MET A 224 -13.63 5.50 -2.60
N GLY A 225 -13.59 4.52 -3.50
CA GLY A 225 -12.99 4.64 -4.83
C GLY A 225 -14.04 4.65 -5.94
N ASN A 226 -13.92 5.57 -6.91
CA ASN A 226 -14.67 5.59 -8.17
C ASN A 226 -16.19 5.34 -8.08
N LEU A 227 -16.88 6.04 -7.18
CA LEU A 227 -18.34 6.02 -7.14
C LEU A 227 -18.91 6.73 -8.39
N SER A 228 -19.48 5.95 -9.32
CA SER A 228 -20.08 6.48 -10.54
C SER A 228 -21.33 7.34 -10.25
N GLY A 229 -21.32 8.58 -10.74
CA GLY A 229 -22.44 9.51 -10.63
C GLY A 229 -23.65 9.12 -11.49
N THR A 230 -23.48 8.23 -12.48
CA THR A 230 -24.56 7.79 -13.38
C THR A 230 -25.29 6.53 -12.88
N SER A 231 -24.77 5.86 -11.83
CA SER A 231 -25.32 4.59 -11.34
C SER A 231 -25.09 4.37 -9.84
N ILE A 232 -25.70 5.22 -9.01
CA ILE A 232 -25.75 5.01 -7.56
C ILE A 232 -26.83 3.96 -7.25
N ASN A 233 -26.47 2.69 -7.35
CA ASN A 233 -27.24 1.59 -6.79
C ASN A 233 -26.55 1.09 -5.51
N ALA A 234 -27.32 0.50 -4.58
CA ALA A 234 -26.77 0.01 -3.31
C ALA A 234 -25.58 -0.95 -3.50
N GLY A 235 -25.56 -1.75 -4.57
CA GLY A 235 -24.47 -2.68 -4.89
C GLY A 235 -23.17 -2.00 -5.37
N THR A 236 -23.25 -0.91 -6.14
CA THR A 236 -22.04 -0.19 -6.62
C THR A 236 -21.35 0.56 -5.47
N PHE A 237 -22.13 1.03 -4.49
CA PHE A 237 -21.58 1.67 -3.29
C PHE A 237 -20.83 0.67 -2.39
N THR A 238 -21.32 -0.57 -2.26
CA THR A 238 -20.74 -1.56 -1.34
C THR A 238 -19.35 -2.04 -1.72
N ASP A 239 -19.05 -2.12 -3.01
CA ASP A 239 -17.76 -2.62 -3.51
C ASP A 239 -16.67 -1.52 -3.55
N SER A 240 -17.10 -0.27 -3.44
CA SER A 240 -16.25 0.91 -3.56
C SER A 240 -15.67 1.38 -2.23
N VAL A 241 -16.18 0.91 -1.09
CA VAL A 241 -15.80 1.37 0.26
C VAL A 241 -14.80 0.43 0.92
N TYR A 242 -13.75 1.00 1.51
CA TYR A 242 -12.75 0.27 2.28
C TYR A 242 -12.51 0.94 3.64
N PHE A 243 -12.02 0.14 4.59
CA PHE A 243 -11.48 0.66 5.84
C PHE A 243 -10.46 -0.29 6.47
N PHE A 244 -9.65 0.28 7.35
CA PHE A 244 -8.71 -0.39 8.21
C PHE A 244 -8.66 0.39 9.54
N LEU A 245 -8.98 -0.27 10.65
CA LEU A 245 -8.94 0.31 11.99
C LEU A 245 -8.03 -0.54 12.85
N GLU A 246 -7.02 0.07 13.46
CA GLU A 246 -6.01 -0.60 14.26
C GLU A 246 -5.67 0.20 15.52
N PRO A 247 -6.32 -0.06 16.66
CA PRO A 247 -5.75 0.24 17.97
C PRO A 247 -4.40 -0.44 18.17
N ARG A 248 -3.46 0.31 18.74
CA ARG A 248 -2.09 -0.07 19.05
C ARG A 248 -1.79 0.28 20.49
N PHE A 249 -1.07 -0.59 21.19
CA PHE A 249 -0.55 -0.27 22.51
C PHE A 249 0.79 -0.96 22.77
N VAL A 250 1.55 -0.38 23.69
CA VAL A 250 2.85 -0.91 24.12
C VAL A 250 2.77 -1.30 25.58
N ALA A 251 3.09 -2.55 25.90
CA ALA A 251 3.12 -3.05 27.27
C ALA A 251 4.29 -4.01 27.46
N TRP A 252 5.04 -3.86 28.55
CA TRP A 252 6.14 -4.77 28.95
C TRP A 252 7.19 -5.03 27.84
N GLY A 253 7.48 -4.02 27.02
CA GLY A 253 8.44 -4.14 25.91
C GLY A 253 7.92 -4.92 24.70
N TRP A 254 6.60 -5.16 24.65
CA TRP A 254 5.89 -5.70 23.50
C TRP A 254 4.95 -4.65 22.91
N HIS A 255 4.85 -4.67 21.60
CA HIS A 255 3.90 -3.90 20.82
C HIS A 255 2.76 -4.82 20.41
N PHE A 256 1.54 -4.37 20.65
CA PHE A 256 0.32 -5.09 20.29
C PHE A 256 -0.51 -4.23 19.35
N SER A 257 -1.06 -4.84 18.31
CA SER A 257 -2.08 -4.21 17.48
C SER A 257 -3.22 -5.17 17.20
N ALA A 258 -4.44 -4.62 17.15
CA ALA A 258 -5.64 -5.37 16.80
C ALA A 258 -6.33 -4.63 15.66
N ALA A 259 -6.31 -5.20 14.47
CA ALA A 259 -6.90 -4.58 13.29
C ALA A 259 -8.25 -5.20 12.94
N ALA A 260 -9.20 -4.37 12.52
CA ALA A 260 -10.39 -4.77 11.78
C ALA A 260 -10.31 -4.11 10.40
N PHE A 261 -10.59 -4.86 9.34
CA PHE A 261 -10.39 -4.38 7.98
C PHE A 261 -11.47 -4.87 7.00
N SER A 262 -11.71 -4.07 5.97
CA SER A 262 -12.38 -4.42 4.73
C SER A 262 -11.59 -3.78 3.61
N LEU A 263 -10.79 -4.58 2.90
CA LEU A 263 -9.82 -4.09 1.93
C LEU A 263 -10.02 -4.75 0.56
N PRO A 264 -9.80 -4.00 -0.54
CA PRO A 264 -9.86 -4.58 -1.87
C PRO A 264 -8.68 -5.54 -2.08
N PHE A 265 -8.87 -6.59 -2.89
CA PHE A 265 -7.79 -7.54 -3.17
C PHE A 265 -6.58 -6.90 -3.84
N SER A 266 -6.76 -5.86 -4.65
CA SER A 266 -5.65 -5.10 -5.25
C SER A 266 -4.67 -4.53 -4.22
N THR A 267 -5.15 -4.20 -3.01
CA THR A 267 -4.32 -3.78 -1.88
C THR A 267 -3.71 -4.98 -1.16
N ILE A 268 -4.48 -6.05 -0.98
CA ILE A 268 -4.03 -7.24 -0.26
C ILE A 268 -2.94 -7.99 -1.02
N ASP A 269 -3.03 -8.07 -2.35
CA ASP A 269 -2.02 -8.71 -3.20
C ASP A 269 -0.65 -8.03 -3.12
N ARG A 270 -0.59 -6.80 -2.61
CA ARG A 270 0.66 -6.06 -2.35
C ARG A 270 1.15 -6.20 -0.92
N MET A 271 0.37 -6.80 -0.01
CA MET A 271 0.74 -6.98 1.39
C MET A 271 1.66 -8.18 1.59
N THR A 272 2.54 -8.06 2.59
CA THR A 272 3.50 -9.12 2.95
C THR A 272 2.85 -10.20 3.80
N PHE A 273 2.02 -9.83 4.78
CA PHE A 273 1.54 -10.76 5.81
C PHE A 273 0.11 -11.29 5.58
N LEU A 274 -0.49 -10.94 4.44
CA LEU A 274 -1.81 -11.40 4.05
C LEU A 274 -1.79 -11.80 2.58
N THR A 275 -1.77 -13.10 2.33
CA THR A 275 -1.74 -13.66 0.97
C THR A 275 -2.92 -14.61 0.80
N TYR A 276 -3.65 -14.45 -0.30
CA TYR A 276 -4.73 -15.37 -0.67
C TYR A 276 -4.26 -16.34 -1.75
N PRO A 277 -4.78 -17.58 -1.78
CA PRO A 277 -4.53 -18.52 -2.86
C PRO A 277 -4.84 -17.88 -4.22
N SER A 278 -3.94 -18.05 -5.19
CA SER A 278 -4.05 -17.52 -6.56
C SER A 278 -5.31 -17.98 -7.31
N GLU A 279 -5.97 -19.05 -6.86
CA GLU A 279 -7.22 -19.56 -7.43
C GLU A 279 -8.42 -18.64 -7.14
N LEU A 280 -8.36 -17.84 -6.07
CA LEU A 280 -9.32 -16.76 -5.82
C LEU A 280 -9.05 -15.54 -6.69
N ALA A 281 -7.84 -15.43 -7.28
CA ALA A 281 -7.37 -14.37 -8.17
C ALA A 281 -7.73 -14.59 -9.67
N GLY A 282 -8.65 -15.51 -9.98
CA GLY A 282 -9.18 -15.70 -11.33
C GLY A 282 -10.03 -14.51 -11.81
N SER A 283 -9.74 -14.06 -13.04
CA SER A 283 -10.21 -12.94 -13.91
C SER A 283 -11.53 -12.17 -13.68
N SER A 284 -12.12 -12.15 -12.48
CA SER A 284 -13.30 -11.35 -12.10
C SER A 284 -13.12 -10.66 -10.74
N THR A 285 -11.87 -10.46 -10.32
CA THR A 285 -11.46 -10.04 -8.98
C THR A 285 -11.34 -8.55 -8.75
N ALA A 286 -11.46 -7.71 -9.79
CA ALA A 286 -11.24 -6.27 -9.69
C ALA A 286 -12.12 -5.55 -8.64
N ASN A 287 -13.25 -6.14 -8.27
CA ASN A 287 -14.19 -5.57 -7.29
C ASN A 287 -14.40 -6.43 -6.04
N LYS A 288 -13.56 -7.45 -5.80
CA LYS A 288 -13.70 -8.29 -4.61
C LYS A 288 -12.85 -7.74 -3.46
N SER A 289 -13.48 -7.64 -2.30
CA SER A 289 -12.83 -7.26 -1.04
C SER A 289 -12.64 -8.48 -0.14
N SER A 290 -11.82 -8.31 0.89
CA SER A 290 -11.79 -9.20 2.03
C SER A 290 -12.01 -8.42 3.31
N VAL A 291 -12.83 -8.99 4.17
CA VAL A 291 -13.11 -8.47 5.51
C VAL A 291 -12.52 -9.41 6.55
N GLY A 292 -11.98 -8.86 7.63
CA GLY A 292 -11.32 -9.67 8.64
C GLY A 292 -10.85 -8.92 9.87
N PHE A 293 -10.18 -9.68 10.72
CA PHE A 293 -9.53 -9.23 11.93
C PHE A 293 -8.11 -9.76 11.97
N ASN A 294 -7.20 -8.95 12.49
CA ASN A 294 -5.82 -9.35 12.72
C ASN A 294 -5.39 -8.96 14.13
N LEU A 295 -4.66 -9.85 14.78
CA LEU A 295 -3.92 -9.55 15.99
C LEU A 295 -2.44 -9.66 15.66
N ASN A 296 -1.67 -8.65 16.04
CA ASN A 296 -0.23 -8.67 15.96
C ASN A 296 0.37 -8.46 17.35
N ALA A 297 1.41 -9.23 17.66
CA ALA A 297 2.24 -9.00 18.81
C ALA A 297 3.71 -9.11 18.38
N TYR A 298 4.52 -8.10 18.70
CA TYR A 298 5.93 -8.11 18.36
C TYR A 298 6.79 -7.39 19.39
N THR A 299 8.08 -7.67 19.35
CA THR A 299 9.08 -6.99 20.17
C THR A 299 10.32 -6.71 19.34
N ASN A 300 10.91 -5.54 19.57
CA ASN A 300 12.19 -5.09 19.02
C ASN A 300 13.34 -5.20 20.05
N HIS A 301 13.08 -5.84 21.20
CA HIS A 301 14.06 -6.03 22.27
C HIS A 301 14.91 -7.29 22.09
N VAL A 302 14.77 -8.01 20.98
CA VAL A 302 15.61 -9.18 20.68
C VAL A 302 16.98 -8.68 20.25
N LYS A 303 18.03 -9.13 20.92
CA LYS A 303 19.42 -8.84 20.55
C LYS A 303 20.10 -10.13 20.12
N LEU A 304 20.71 -10.10 18.94
CA LEU A 304 21.58 -11.16 18.45
C LEU A 304 23.00 -10.59 18.32
N GLY A 305 23.84 -10.85 19.32
CA GLY A 305 25.15 -10.22 19.43
C GLY A 305 25.03 -8.70 19.56
N SER A 306 25.65 -7.95 18.64
CA SER A 306 25.58 -6.49 18.57
C SER A 306 24.42 -5.97 17.71
N THR A 307 23.61 -6.86 17.12
CA THR A 307 22.52 -6.48 16.21
C THR A 307 21.17 -6.53 16.90
N HIS A 308 20.29 -5.60 16.52
CA HIS A 308 18.90 -5.58 16.95
C HIS A 308 18.06 -6.42 16.00
N ALA A 309 17.12 -7.17 16.58
CA ALA A 309 16.17 -7.98 15.86
C ALA A 309 14.75 -7.67 16.32
N THR A 310 13.82 -7.79 15.38
CA THR A 310 12.38 -7.71 15.63
C THR A 310 11.78 -9.09 15.39
N GLY A 311 11.03 -9.59 16.36
CA GLY A 311 10.29 -10.85 16.23
C GLY A 311 8.83 -10.63 16.60
N GLY A 312 7.92 -11.24 15.84
CA GLY A 312 6.50 -11.13 16.09
C GLY A 312 5.68 -12.17 15.36
N ALA A 313 4.37 -12.11 15.52
CA ALA A 313 3.44 -12.95 14.78
C ALA A 313 2.10 -12.27 14.55
N HIS A 314 1.57 -12.46 13.35
CA HIS A 314 0.20 -12.14 13.00
C HIS A 314 -0.71 -13.37 13.20
N LEU A 315 -1.88 -13.13 13.78
CA LEU A 315 -3.02 -14.05 13.76
C LEU A 315 -4.14 -13.38 12.97
N THR A 316 -4.40 -13.86 11.77
CA THR A 316 -5.39 -13.27 10.86
C THR A 316 -6.57 -14.19 10.68
N PHE A 317 -7.77 -13.66 10.89
CA PHE A 317 -9.02 -14.25 10.44
C PHE A 317 -9.57 -13.39 9.32
N SER A 318 -9.90 -13.98 8.17
CA SER A 318 -10.48 -13.22 7.06
C SER A 318 -11.50 -14.04 6.28
N ILE A 319 -12.40 -13.33 5.62
CA ILE A 319 -13.40 -13.90 4.72
C ILE A 319 -13.11 -13.32 3.34
N PRO A 320 -12.40 -14.05 2.47
CA PRO A 320 -12.11 -13.60 1.11
C PRO A 320 -13.40 -13.47 0.29
N GLY A 321 -13.53 -12.41 -0.50
CA GLY A 321 -14.69 -12.18 -1.37
C GLY A 321 -15.90 -11.59 -0.64
N ALA A 322 -15.75 -11.18 0.62
CA ALA A 322 -16.77 -10.47 1.39
C ALA A 322 -16.36 -9.02 1.66
N ASN A 323 -17.34 -8.11 1.63
CA ASN A 323 -17.19 -6.73 2.07
C ASN A 323 -18.00 -6.51 3.38
N ILE A 324 -17.72 -5.43 4.10
CA ILE A 324 -18.36 -5.14 5.40
C ILE A 324 -19.89 -5.07 5.33
N ILE A 325 -20.45 -4.58 4.22
CA ILE A 325 -21.89 -4.43 4.07
C ILE A 325 -22.56 -5.78 3.80
N THR A 326 -21.88 -6.69 3.11
CA THR A 326 -22.33 -8.08 2.90
C THR A 326 -22.35 -8.86 4.21
N VAL A 327 -21.33 -8.68 5.07
CA VAL A 327 -21.30 -9.31 6.40
C VAL A 327 -22.41 -8.78 7.31
N ALA A 328 -22.69 -7.47 7.27
CA ALA A 328 -23.76 -6.87 8.04
C ALA A 328 -25.17 -7.30 7.58
N GLY A 329 -25.36 -7.55 6.28
CA GLY A 329 -26.66 -7.89 5.69
C GLY A 329 -26.99 -9.38 5.59
N LYS A 330 -25.99 -10.28 5.61
CA LYS A 330 -26.18 -11.73 5.42
C LYS A 330 -25.16 -12.56 6.20
N ILE A 331 -25.28 -12.62 7.52
CA ILE A 331 -24.74 -13.77 8.27
C ILE A 331 -25.65 -14.97 7.96
N GLY A 332 -25.43 -15.65 6.83
CA GLY A 332 -26.14 -16.91 6.57
C GLY A 332 -26.31 -17.40 5.12
N ALA A 333 -25.88 -16.69 4.07
CA ALA A 333 -26.13 -17.16 2.71
C ALA A 333 -24.97 -16.89 1.73
N GLY A 334 -24.00 -17.81 1.66
CA GLY A 334 -23.21 -18.04 0.43
C GLY A 334 -21.68 -18.06 0.55
N THR A 335 -21.13 -19.28 0.44
CA THR A 335 -19.89 -19.71 -0.27
C THR A 335 -18.49 -19.24 0.10
N ALA A 336 -18.25 -18.12 0.80
CA ALA A 336 -16.88 -17.74 1.17
C ALA A 336 -16.37 -18.55 2.38
N VAL A 337 -15.30 -19.31 2.20
CA VAL A 337 -14.66 -20.08 3.28
C VAL A 337 -13.82 -19.12 4.13
N PRO A 338 -14.09 -19.00 5.44
CA PRO A 338 -13.23 -18.21 6.32
C PRO A 338 -11.82 -18.81 6.40
N GLN A 339 -10.82 -17.95 6.33
CA GLN A 339 -9.42 -18.33 6.42
C GLN A 339 -8.84 -17.90 7.76
N PHE A 340 -8.07 -18.79 8.37
CA PHE A 340 -7.29 -18.50 9.55
C PHE A 340 -5.82 -18.72 9.25
N THR A 341 -5.04 -17.65 9.33
CA THR A 341 -3.62 -17.64 8.98
C THR A 341 -2.79 -17.21 10.17
N ILE A 342 -1.72 -17.96 10.44
CA ILE A 342 -0.71 -17.63 11.42
C ILE A 342 0.57 -17.28 10.67
N THR A 343 1.10 -16.09 10.90
CA THR A 343 2.31 -15.61 10.22
C THR A 343 3.33 -15.09 11.23
N PRO A 344 4.15 -15.98 11.84
CA PRO A 344 5.38 -15.56 12.50
C PRO A 344 6.30 -14.84 11.52
N TYR A 345 6.97 -13.81 12.01
CA TYR A 345 7.97 -13.07 11.25
C TYR A 345 9.15 -12.66 12.12
N PHE A 346 10.27 -12.46 11.45
CA PHE A 346 11.53 -12.09 12.06
C PHE A 346 12.29 -11.15 11.13
N SER A 347 12.85 -10.08 11.68
CA SER A 347 13.68 -9.12 10.97
C SER A 347 14.97 -8.85 11.71
N LEU A 348 16.09 -8.80 11.00
CA LEU A 348 17.43 -8.60 11.53
C LEU A 348 18.16 -7.51 10.76
N ASN A 349 18.75 -6.56 11.49
CA ASN A 349 19.59 -5.54 10.87
C ASN A 349 20.96 -6.11 10.53
N ILE A 350 21.28 -6.22 9.25
CA ILE A 350 22.56 -6.74 8.73
C ILE A 350 23.08 -5.86 7.59
N PHE A 351 24.40 -5.62 7.55
CA PHE A 351 25.09 -4.94 6.44
C PHE A 351 24.50 -3.57 6.01
N GLY A 352 23.95 -2.78 6.94
CA GLY A 352 23.30 -1.50 6.61
C GLY A 352 21.88 -1.64 6.04
N GLY A 353 21.32 -2.84 6.06
CA GLY A 353 19.95 -3.15 5.69
C GLY A 353 19.22 -4.00 6.74
N THR A 354 18.08 -4.55 6.34
CA THR A 354 17.23 -5.44 7.12
C THR A 354 16.93 -6.70 6.31
N LEU A 355 17.31 -7.85 6.86
CA LEU A 355 16.85 -9.16 6.41
C LEU A 355 15.52 -9.46 7.10
N SER A 356 14.48 -9.76 6.35
CA SER A 356 13.14 -10.06 6.85
C SER A 356 12.68 -11.43 6.35
N THR A 357 12.07 -12.20 7.25
CA THR A 357 11.51 -13.52 6.96
C THR A 357 10.11 -13.60 7.53
N ALA A 358 9.19 -14.22 6.80
CA ALA A 358 7.85 -14.51 7.28
C ALA A 358 7.41 -15.90 6.82
N LEU A 359 6.77 -16.67 7.70
CA LEU A 359 6.22 -17.98 7.38
C LEU A 359 4.72 -17.93 7.64
N SER A 360 3.93 -17.91 6.58
CA SER A 360 2.47 -17.89 6.65
C SER A 360 1.92 -19.33 6.57
N LEU A 361 1.15 -19.72 7.59
CA LEU A 361 0.43 -20.99 7.64
C LEU A 361 -1.07 -20.73 7.64
N ASN A 362 -1.75 -21.10 6.55
CA ASN A 362 -3.21 -21.11 6.46
C ASN A 362 -3.74 -22.42 7.04
N VAL A 363 -4.25 -22.36 8.27
CA VAL A 363 -4.73 -23.53 9.02
C VAL A 363 -6.00 -24.10 8.38
N THR A 364 -6.86 -23.26 7.80
CA THR A 364 -8.08 -23.71 7.13
C THR A 364 -7.77 -24.53 5.88
N GLU A 365 -6.80 -24.10 5.07
CA GLU A 365 -6.37 -24.84 3.88
C GLU A 365 -5.59 -26.10 4.25
N LEU A 366 -4.75 -26.06 5.29
CA LEU A 366 -4.02 -27.23 5.77
C LEU A 366 -4.97 -28.38 6.13
N ALA A 367 -6.12 -28.06 6.73
CA ALA A 367 -7.14 -29.03 7.08
C ALA A 367 -7.85 -29.65 5.86
N LYS A 368 -7.76 -29.04 4.67
CA LYS A 368 -8.45 -29.46 3.45
C LYS A 368 -7.53 -30.14 2.44
N GLN A 369 -6.37 -29.54 2.12
CA GLN A 369 -5.35 -30.08 1.19
C GLN A 369 -3.96 -29.50 1.55
N GLY A 370 -2.98 -30.36 1.85
CA GLY A 370 -1.71 -29.95 2.46
C GLY A 370 -0.73 -29.13 1.60
N GLY A 371 -0.98 -28.91 0.30
CA GLY A 371 -0.01 -28.32 -0.63
C GLY A 371 0.01 -26.78 -0.71
N GLY A 372 -1.15 -26.12 -0.55
CA GLY A 372 -1.29 -24.65 -0.68
C GLY A 372 -1.33 -23.89 0.65
N ALA A 373 -1.17 -24.59 1.76
CA ALA A 373 -1.39 -24.04 3.11
C ALA A 373 -0.17 -23.33 3.70
N ILE A 374 1.01 -23.56 3.15
CA ILE A 374 2.28 -23.04 3.68
C ILE A 374 2.92 -22.13 2.64
N HIS A 375 3.26 -20.93 3.09
CA HIS A 375 3.85 -19.87 2.28
C HIS A 375 5.03 -19.28 3.04
N LEU A 376 6.21 -19.29 2.43
CA LEU A 376 7.45 -18.79 3.03
C LEU A 376 7.96 -17.60 2.23
N MET A 377 8.18 -16.50 2.93
CA MET A 377 8.76 -15.28 2.41
C MET A 377 10.13 -15.05 3.02
N LEU A 378 11.10 -14.77 2.17
CA LEU A 378 12.45 -14.38 2.56
C LEU A 378 12.86 -13.17 1.73
N GLY A 379 13.17 -12.06 2.39
CA GLY A 379 13.61 -10.89 1.65
C GLY A 379 14.68 -10.09 2.37
N LEU A 380 15.51 -9.42 1.57
CA LEU A 380 16.57 -8.52 2.02
C LEU A 380 16.30 -7.13 1.48
N ARG A 381 16.29 -6.13 2.37
CA ARG A 381 16.14 -4.71 2.04
C ARG A 381 17.38 -3.96 2.52
N SER A 382 18.07 -3.22 1.64
CA SER A 382 19.22 -2.39 1.99
C SER A 382 18.88 -0.92 1.86
N GLN A 383 19.36 -0.10 2.80
CA GLN A 383 19.44 1.36 2.61
C GLN A 383 20.65 1.68 1.71
N LEU A 384 20.52 2.73 0.90
CA LEU A 384 21.52 3.19 -0.06
C LEU A 384 21.87 4.65 0.17
#